data_AF-A0A7Y5QM32-F1
#
_entry.id   AF-A0A7Y5QM32-F1
#
_cell.length_a   1.000
_cell.length_b   1.000
_cell.length_c   1.000
_cell.angle_alpha   90.00
_cell.angle_beta   90.00
_cell.angle_gamma   90.00
#
_symmetry.space_group_name_H-M   'P 1'
#
loop_
_entity.id
_entity.type
_entity.pdbx_description
1 polymer ?
#
loop_
_entity_poly.entity_id
_entity_poly.type
_entity_poly.pdbx_seq_one_letter_code
_entity_poly.pdbx_strand_id
1 'polypeptide(L)'
;MKTQYYTATTLDGFIADPNDSLDWLFPLGDAAETSYPAFIQDVGALAMGATTYEWMLRHAIHADPPQAWPYTQPSWVFTSRSLPGVAGADIRFVRGDVRPVHRDMAAAAAGKNVWIVGGDGWAYDIGYGGLDHVLA
;
A
#
# COMPACT_ATOMS: atom_id res chain seq x y z
N MET A 1 1.03 -12.62 -13.20
CA MET A 1 0.48 -11.65 -12.25
C MET A 1 0.45 -12.30 -10.89
N LYS A 2 1.08 -11.66 -9.90
CA LYS A 2 1.14 -12.08 -8.50
C LYS A 2 0.51 -11.01 -7.62
N THR A 3 0.02 -11.42 -6.45
CA THR A 3 -0.38 -10.57 -5.34
C THR A 3 0.72 -10.63 -4.29
N GLN A 4 1.36 -9.51 -4.02
CA GLN A 4 2.59 -9.46 -3.23
C GLN A 4 2.40 -8.53 -2.04
N TYR A 5 2.76 -9.01 -0.85
CA TYR A 5 2.92 -8.18 0.33
C TYR A 5 4.39 -7.81 0.46
N TYR A 6 4.70 -6.54 0.22
CA TYR A 6 6.05 -5.98 0.31
C TYR A 6 6.00 -4.85 1.34
N THR A 7 6.71 -5.01 2.46
CA THR A 7 6.67 -4.07 3.59
C THR A 7 7.99 -4.05 4.34
N ALA A 8 8.25 -2.99 5.10
CA ALA A 8 9.33 -2.98 6.08
C ALA A 8 8.79 -3.40 7.44
N THR A 9 9.54 -4.20 8.19
CA THR A 9 9.20 -4.56 9.57
C THR A 9 10.40 -4.42 10.49
N THR A 10 10.14 -4.18 11.77
CA THR A 10 11.12 -4.44 12.82
C THR A 10 11.46 -5.92 12.86
N LEU A 11 12.56 -6.29 13.52
CA LEU A 11 13.02 -7.68 13.64
C LEU A 11 11.97 -8.59 14.33
N ASP A 12 11.21 -8.03 15.25
CA ASP A 12 10.12 -8.69 15.97
C ASP A 12 8.75 -8.59 15.27
N GLY A 13 8.71 -8.06 14.04
CA GLY A 13 7.57 -8.18 13.13
C GLY A 13 6.55 -7.05 13.19
N PHE A 14 6.89 -5.90 13.77
CA PHE A 14 6.01 -4.72 13.78
C PHE A 14 6.30 -3.79 12.60
N ILE A 15 5.26 -3.17 12.04
CA ILE A 15 5.38 -2.23 10.91
C ILE A 15 5.39 -0.78 11.42
N ALA A 16 4.50 -0.48 12.36
CA ALA A 16 4.39 0.82 12.99
C ALA A 16 4.60 0.69 14.51
N ASP A 17 5.02 1.78 15.14
CA ASP A 17 5.08 1.87 16.59
C ASP A 17 3.66 2.00 17.21
N PRO A 18 3.52 1.98 18.55
CA PRO A 18 2.23 2.15 19.22
C PRO A 18 1.51 3.48 18.98
N ASN A 19 2.17 4.45 18.34
CA ASN A 19 1.62 5.77 18.00
C ASN A 19 1.33 5.90 16.49
N ASP A 20 1.29 4.78 15.75
CA ASP A 20 1.15 4.73 14.29
C ASP A 20 2.29 5.45 13.53
N SER A 21 3.48 5.54 14.12
CA SER A 21 4.66 6.17 13.52
C SER A 21 5.57 5.17 12.80
N LEU A 22 6.22 5.66 11.74
CA LEU A 22 7.28 4.98 10.99
C LEU A 22 8.66 5.61 11.26
N ASP A 23 8.81 6.44 12.31
CA ASP A 23 10.06 7.16 12.59
C ASP A 23 11.26 6.25 12.81
N TRP A 24 11.03 5.01 13.26
CA TRP A 24 12.07 4.01 13.42
C TRP A 24 12.72 3.60 12.08
N LEU A 25 12.01 3.76 10.96
CA LEU A 25 12.43 3.30 9.62
C LEU A 25 13.35 4.32 8.93
N PHE A 26 13.05 5.61 9.03
CA PHE A 26 13.75 6.66 8.26
C PHE A 26 15.27 6.75 8.52
N PRO A 27 15.78 6.51 9.74
CA PRO A 27 17.22 6.51 9.99
C PRO A 27 17.97 5.34 9.34
N LEU A 28 17.28 4.32 8.83
CA LEU A 28 17.90 3.09 8.32
C LEU A 28 18.40 3.20 6.87
N GLY A 29 17.99 4.24 6.14
CA GLY A 29 18.46 4.51 4.78
C GLY A 29 17.34 4.97 3.84
N ASP A 30 17.71 5.19 2.57
CA ASP A 30 16.77 5.57 1.52
C ASP A 30 16.19 4.31 0.84
N ALA A 31 14.87 4.28 0.66
CA ALA A 31 14.19 3.24 -0.10
C ALA A 31 14.77 3.08 -1.52
N ALA A 32 15.32 4.16 -2.11
CA ALA A 32 15.99 4.13 -3.41
C ALA A 32 17.25 3.23 -3.45
N GLU A 33 17.85 2.93 -2.30
CA GLU A 33 19.02 2.05 -2.18
C GLU A 33 18.65 0.60 -1.85
N THR A 34 17.35 0.30 -1.78
CA THR A 34 16.82 -1.04 -1.45
C THR A 34 16.38 -1.81 -2.70
N SER A 35 15.68 -2.93 -2.51
CA SER A 35 15.02 -3.67 -3.60
C SER A 35 13.78 -2.96 -4.17
N TYR A 36 13.31 -1.89 -3.52
CA TYR A 36 12.08 -1.17 -3.89
C TYR A 36 12.05 -0.66 -5.35
N PRO A 37 13.12 -0.03 -5.91
CA PRO A 37 13.07 0.48 -7.28
C PRO A 37 12.87 -0.61 -8.33
N ALA A 38 13.43 -1.80 -8.11
CA ALA A 38 13.20 -2.94 -9.00
C ALA A 38 11.78 -3.53 -8.78
N PHE A 39 11.33 -3.60 -7.52
CA PHE A 39 10.01 -4.11 -7.19
C PHE A 39 8.88 -3.29 -7.82
N ILE A 40 8.91 -1.96 -7.68
CA ILE A 40 7.81 -1.08 -8.13
C ILE A 40 7.62 -1.08 -9.66
N GLN A 41 8.67 -1.41 -10.43
CA GLN A 41 8.60 -1.53 -11.89
C GLN A 41 7.64 -2.64 -12.35
N ASP A 42 7.51 -3.70 -11.55
CA ASP A 42 6.65 -4.85 -11.82
C ASP A 42 5.26 -4.73 -11.19
N VAL A 43 4.95 -3.61 -10.52
CA VAL A 43 3.64 -3.35 -9.91
C VAL A 43 2.75 -2.57 -10.87
N GLY A 44 1.53 -3.08 -11.08
CA GLY A 44 0.50 -2.45 -11.90
C GLY A 44 -0.72 -1.93 -11.12
N ALA A 45 -0.93 -2.37 -9.89
CA ALA A 45 -2.01 -1.90 -9.03
C ALA A 45 -1.58 -1.95 -7.56
N LEU A 46 -2.07 -1.00 -6.77
CA LEU A 46 -1.82 -0.92 -5.33
C LEU A 46 -3.09 -1.14 -4.54
N ALA A 47 -2.93 -1.69 -3.36
CA ALA A 47 -4.01 -1.88 -2.42
C ALA A 47 -3.52 -1.63 -1.00
N MET A 48 -4.24 -0.79 -0.25
CA MET A 48 -3.85 -0.38 1.09
C MET A 48 -5.05 -0.23 2.03
N GLY A 49 -4.76 -0.28 3.32
CA GLY A 49 -5.73 0.05 4.36
C GLY A 49 -5.95 1.55 4.49
N ALA A 50 -6.97 1.89 5.26
CA ALA A 50 -7.31 3.26 5.58
C ALA A 50 -6.22 3.90 6.47
N THR A 51 -5.63 3.15 7.40
CA THR A 51 -4.55 3.65 8.28
C THR A 51 -3.31 4.03 7.48
N THR A 52 -2.87 3.18 6.55
CA THR A 52 -1.75 3.50 5.65
C THR A 52 -2.06 4.69 4.77
N TYR A 53 -3.28 4.77 4.22
CA TYR A 53 -3.66 5.91 3.41
C TYR A 53 -3.63 7.24 4.18
N GLU A 54 -4.21 7.28 5.37
CA GLU A 54 -4.17 8.47 6.22
C GLU A 54 -2.76 8.83 6.67
N TRP A 55 -1.92 7.83 6.93
CA TRP A 55 -0.52 8.05 7.22
C TRP A 55 0.18 8.79 6.07
N MET A 56 -0.03 8.34 4.83
CA MET A 56 0.49 9.02 3.63
C MET A 56 -0.06 10.44 3.47
N LEU A 57 -1.36 10.64 3.73
CA LEU A 57 -1.95 11.97 3.69
C LEU A 57 -1.29 12.92 4.69
N ARG A 58 -1.07 12.48 5.94
CA ARG A 58 -0.48 13.32 6.99
C ARG A 58 1.00 13.63 6.74
N HIS A 59 1.77 12.63 6.32
CA HIS A 59 3.24 12.72 6.32
C HIS A 59 3.86 13.01 4.95
N ALA A 60 3.10 12.89 3.86
CA ALA A 60 3.57 13.25 2.52
C ALA A 60 2.69 14.32 1.88
N ILE A 61 1.39 14.07 1.72
CA ILE A 61 0.53 14.92 0.88
C ILE A 61 0.22 16.27 1.53
N HIS A 62 -0.07 16.26 2.83
CA HIS A 62 -0.34 17.46 3.63
C HIS A 62 0.84 17.85 4.53
N ALA A 63 2.03 17.30 4.26
CA ALA A 63 3.25 17.70 4.94
C ALA A 63 3.66 19.13 4.58
N ASP A 64 4.66 19.65 5.28
CA ASP A 64 5.30 20.92 4.96
C ASP A 64 6.80 20.70 4.70
N PRO A 65 7.28 20.81 3.45
CA PRO A 65 6.51 21.09 2.23
C PRO A 65 5.66 19.90 1.77
N PRO A 66 4.53 20.14 1.06
CA PRO A 66 3.68 19.06 0.57
C PRO A 66 4.36 18.30 -0.56
N GLN A 67 4.16 16.99 -0.57
CA GLN A 67 4.66 16.08 -1.61
C GLN A 67 3.52 15.62 -2.52
N ALA A 68 3.85 15.33 -3.78
CA ALA A 68 2.91 14.72 -4.70
C ALA A 68 2.60 13.27 -4.30
N TRP A 69 1.43 12.77 -4.74
CA TRP A 69 1.13 11.34 -4.64
C TRP A 69 2.22 10.53 -5.37
N PRO A 70 2.87 9.55 -4.70
CA PRO A 70 4.10 8.95 -5.22
C PRO A 70 3.86 7.86 -6.28
N TYR A 71 2.60 7.48 -6.53
CA TYR A 71 2.26 6.36 -7.41
C TYR A 71 1.48 6.79 -8.64
N THR A 72 1.81 6.21 -9.79
CA THR A 72 1.07 6.40 -11.04
C THR A 72 0.07 5.27 -11.29
N GLN A 73 0.24 4.13 -10.62
CA GLN A 73 -0.65 2.99 -10.70
C GLN A 73 -1.98 3.27 -9.99
N PRO A 74 -3.10 2.67 -10.46
CA PRO A 74 -4.37 2.73 -9.76
C PRO A 74 -4.26 2.13 -8.35
N SER A 75 -4.83 2.83 -7.37
CA SER A 75 -4.69 2.52 -5.94
C SER A 75 -6.04 2.31 -5.28
N TRP A 76 -6.21 1.17 -4.60
CA TRP A 76 -7.41 0.85 -3.84
C TRP A 76 -7.19 1.10 -2.35
N VAL A 77 -8.13 1.81 -1.74
CA VAL A 77 -8.12 2.10 -0.30
C VAL A 77 -9.33 1.43 0.33
N PHE A 78 -9.08 0.38 1.11
CA PHE A 78 -10.12 -0.35 1.84
C PHE A 78 -10.49 0.44 3.09
N THR A 79 -11.70 1.00 3.13
CA THR A 79 -12.12 1.88 4.23
C THR A 79 -13.63 1.93 4.42
N SER A 80 -14.09 1.79 5.65
CA SER A 80 -15.48 2.09 6.05
C SER A 80 -15.73 3.59 6.25
N ARG A 81 -14.69 4.42 6.18
CA ARG A 81 -14.73 5.87 6.45
C ARG A 81 -14.90 6.66 5.16
N SER A 82 -15.24 7.94 5.28
CA SER A 82 -15.19 8.89 4.16
C SER A 82 -13.85 9.60 4.24
N LEU A 83 -12.95 9.36 3.28
CA LEU A 83 -11.60 9.90 3.28
C LEU A 83 -11.44 10.88 2.10
N PRO A 84 -10.63 11.94 2.23
CA PRO A 84 -10.39 12.87 1.14
C PRO A 84 -9.57 12.19 0.04
N GLY A 85 -9.87 12.49 -1.23
CA GLY A 85 -9.03 12.07 -2.35
C GLY A 85 -7.82 12.99 -2.55
N VAL A 86 -6.85 12.55 -3.36
CA VAL A 86 -5.69 13.35 -3.75
C VAL A 86 -5.84 13.78 -5.22
N ALA A 87 -5.72 15.08 -5.49
CA ALA A 87 -5.87 15.61 -6.84
C ALA A 87 -4.85 14.98 -7.80
N GLY A 88 -5.33 14.46 -8.93
CA GLY A 88 -4.50 13.81 -9.96
C GLY A 88 -4.14 12.34 -9.69
N ALA A 89 -4.50 11.77 -8.53
CA ALA A 89 -4.27 10.36 -8.22
C ALA A 89 -5.48 9.49 -8.59
N ASP A 90 -5.27 8.34 -9.21
CA ASP A 90 -6.31 7.31 -9.42
C ASP A 90 -6.48 6.50 -8.13
N ILE A 91 -7.31 7.03 -7.22
CA ILE A 91 -7.62 6.42 -5.93
C ILE A 91 -9.08 5.96 -5.91
N ARG A 92 -9.28 4.69 -5.54
CA ARG A 92 -10.59 4.03 -5.49
C ARG A 92 -10.87 3.59 -4.06
N PHE A 93 -11.81 4.27 -3.41
CA PHE A 93 -12.24 3.89 -2.06
C PHE A 93 -13.21 2.72 -2.13
N VAL A 94 -12.95 1.68 -1.35
CA VAL A 94 -13.70 0.44 -1.40
C VAL A 94 -14.18 0.00 -0.03
N ARG A 95 -15.42 -0.53 -0.01
CA ARG A 95 -16.09 -1.13 1.15
C ARG A 95 -16.59 -2.52 0.78
N GLY A 96 -16.42 -3.47 1.71
CA GLY A 96 -16.97 -4.82 1.58
C GLY A 96 -15.94 -5.87 1.16
N ASP A 97 -16.42 -6.91 0.49
CA ASP A 97 -15.65 -8.11 0.16
C ASP A 97 -14.47 -7.81 -0.78
N VAL A 98 -13.27 -8.25 -0.37
CA VAL A 98 -12.04 -8.05 -1.13
C VAL A 98 -11.95 -8.94 -2.38
N ARG A 99 -12.65 -10.08 -2.42
CA ARG A 99 -12.56 -11.03 -3.55
C ARG A 99 -12.99 -10.46 -4.90
N PRO A 100 -14.15 -9.78 -5.04
CA PRO A 100 -14.49 -9.12 -6.30
C PRO A 100 -13.52 -7.99 -6.63
N VAL A 101 -13.10 -7.23 -5.63
CA VAL A 101 -12.18 -6.09 -5.78
C VAL A 101 -10.81 -6.55 -6.26
N HIS A 102 -10.34 -7.70 -5.77
CA HIS A 102 -9.09 -8.32 -6.20
C HIS A 102 -9.08 -8.65 -7.68
N ARG A 103 -10.20 -9.12 -8.23
CA ARG A 103 -10.32 -9.33 -9.68
C ARG A 103 -10.22 -8.02 -10.45
N ASP A 104 -10.82 -6.94 -9.94
CA ASP A 104 -10.74 -5.62 -10.56
C ASP A 104 -9.30 -5.06 -10.50
N MET A 105 -8.60 -5.25 -9.38
CA MET A 105 -7.18 -4.91 -9.23
C MET A 105 -6.31 -5.69 -10.19
N ALA A 106 -6.53 -7.00 -10.31
CA ALA A 106 -5.78 -7.87 -11.22
C ALA A 106 -5.98 -7.49 -12.69
N ALA A 107 -7.20 -7.11 -13.08
CA ALA A 107 -7.49 -6.61 -14.42
C ALA A 107 -6.80 -5.27 -14.67
N ALA A 108 -6.87 -4.34 -13.72
CA ALA A 108 -6.25 -3.03 -13.82
C ALA A 108 -4.71 -3.07 -13.79
N ALA A 109 -4.12 -4.10 -13.18
CA ALA A 109 -2.68 -4.31 -13.17
C ALA A 109 -2.09 -4.60 -14.57
N ALA A 110 -2.93 -4.83 -15.59
CA ALA A 110 -2.52 -4.91 -17.00
C ALA A 110 -1.35 -5.90 -17.24
N GLY A 111 -1.41 -7.06 -16.61
CA GLY A 111 -0.40 -8.12 -16.72
C GLY A 111 0.75 -8.02 -15.71
N LYS A 112 0.88 -6.90 -14.99
CA LYS A 112 1.81 -6.71 -13.86
C LYS A 112 1.25 -7.26 -12.54
N ASN A 113 1.97 -7.07 -11.44
CA ASN A 113 1.61 -7.56 -10.11
C ASN A 113 0.73 -6.57 -9.34
N VAL A 114 -0.01 -7.08 -8.36
CA VAL A 114 -0.76 -6.31 -7.37
C VAL A 114 0.08 -6.21 -6.10
N TRP A 115 0.34 -4.98 -5.65
CA TRP A 115 1.03 -4.74 -4.39
C TRP A 115 0.05 -4.44 -3.27
N ILE A 116 0.12 -5.26 -2.22
CA ILE A 116 -0.50 -4.99 -0.93
C ILE A 116 0.49 -4.15 -0.12
N VAL A 117 0.24 -2.84 -0.01
CA VAL A 117 1.13 -1.88 0.69
C VAL A 117 1.09 -2.10 2.21
N GLY A 118 -0.03 -2.64 2.70
CA GLY A 118 -0.35 -2.72 4.13
C GLY A 118 -1.26 -1.56 4.55
N GLY A 119 -1.50 -1.35 5.83
CA GLY A 119 -1.93 -2.33 6.82
C GLY A 119 -3.34 -1.93 7.29
N ASP A 120 -4.14 -2.93 7.68
CA ASP A 120 -5.35 -2.85 8.52
C ASP A 120 -5.95 -4.26 8.71
N GLY A 121 -5.15 -5.32 8.50
CA GLY A 121 -5.62 -6.71 8.54
C GLY A 121 -6.51 -7.15 7.37
N TRP A 122 -7.10 -6.25 6.58
CA TRP A 122 -7.98 -6.59 5.44
C TRP A 122 -7.31 -7.49 4.38
N ALA A 123 -5.98 -7.45 4.28
CA ALA A 123 -5.24 -8.34 3.40
C ALA A 123 -5.41 -9.84 3.78
N TYR A 124 -5.73 -10.13 5.05
CA TYR A 124 -6.07 -11.48 5.51
C TYR A 124 -7.33 -12.02 4.84
N ASP A 125 -8.29 -11.14 4.52
CA ASP A 125 -9.57 -11.52 3.92
C ASP A 125 -9.45 -11.96 2.45
N ILE A 126 -8.29 -11.70 1.82
CA ILE A 126 -7.95 -12.26 0.49
C ILE A 126 -7.79 -13.80 0.61
N GLY A 127 -7.55 -14.30 1.83
CA GLY A 127 -7.33 -15.71 2.14
C GLY A 127 -5.90 -16.15 1.80
N TYR A 128 -5.43 -17.21 2.47
CA TYR A 128 -4.08 -17.75 2.27
C TYR A 128 -3.75 -18.15 0.82
N GLY A 129 -4.77 -18.41 -0.01
CA GLY A 129 -4.59 -18.74 -1.43
C GLY A 129 -4.54 -17.53 -2.37
N GLY A 130 -4.75 -16.31 -1.87
CA GLY A 130 -4.70 -15.09 -2.67
C GLY A 130 -3.43 -14.25 -2.50
N LEU A 131 -2.57 -14.59 -1.53
CA LEU A 131 -1.25 -13.99 -1.33
C LEU A 131 -0.17 -14.92 -1.88
N ASP A 132 0.60 -14.46 -2.86
CA ASP A 132 1.62 -15.31 -3.51
C ASP A 132 2.98 -15.19 -2.81
N HIS A 133 3.38 -13.97 -2.45
CA HIS A 133 4.73 -13.68 -1.94
C HIS A 133 4.66 -12.68 -0.77
N VAL A 134 5.50 -12.92 0.24
CA VAL A 134 5.83 -11.96 1.30
C VAL A 134 7.29 -11.57 1.16
N LEU A 135 7.54 -10.26 1.12
CA LEU A 135 8.86 -9.65 1.04
C LEU A 135 8.97 -8.64 2.19
N ALA A 136 9.99 -8.82 3.02
CA ALA A 136 10.34 -7.95 4.14
C ALA A 136 11.84 -7.64 4.12
#